data_AF-A0A7C7SJQ7-F1
#
_entry.id   AF-A0A7C7SJQ7-F1
#
_cell.length_a   1.000
_cell.length_b   1.000
_cell.length_c   1.000
_cell.angle_alpha   90.00
_cell.angle_beta   90.00
_cell.angle_gamma   90.00
#
_symmetry.space_group_name_H-M   'P 1'
#
loop_
_entity.id
_entity.type
_entity.pdbx_description
1 polymer ?
#
loop_
_entity_poly.entity_id
_entity_poly.type
_entity_poly.pdbx_seq_one_letter_code
_entity_poly.pdbx_strand_id
1 'polypeptide(L)' 'LGPAQLTPEGASVWNPAFDVTPAEYVAGIITEHGVCRPPFDASLREACGAA' A
#
# COMPACT_ATOMS: atom_id res chain seq x y z
N LEU A 1 1.27 -7.70 22.42
CA LEU A 1 2.06 -7.40 23.64
C LEU A 1 1.28 -7.80 24.90
N GLY A 2 0.68 -9.00 24.92
CA GLY A 2 -0.01 -9.58 26.08
C GLY A 2 -0.82 -8.58 26.95
N PRO A 3 -0.76 -8.70 28.28
CA PRO A 3 -1.41 -7.80 29.23
C PRO A 3 -0.62 -6.50 29.52
N ALA A 4 0.42 -6.18 28.74
CA ALA A 4 1.29 -5.04 29.04
C ALA A 4 0.62 -3.71 28.65
N GLN A 5 0.57 -2.77 29.59
CA GLN A 5 0.18 -1.39 29.29
C GLN A 5 1.31 -0.68 28.54
N LEU A 6 1.03 -0.23 27.32
CA LEU A 6 2.01 0.41 26.42
C LEU A 6 1.96 1.94 26.45
N THR A 7 0.83 2.52 26.87
CA THR A 7 0.57 3.96 26.87
C THR A 7 0.13 4.41 28.26
N PRO A 8 0.40 5.67 28.64
CA PRO A 8 -0.15 6.25 29.87
C PRO A 8 -1.68 6.20 29.92
N GLU A 9 -2.22 6.25 31.13
CA GLU A 9 -3.66 6.44 31.32
C GLU A 9 -4.09 7.80 30.73
N GLY A 10 -5.20 7.81 29.99
CA GLY A 10 -5.72 9.02 29.34
C GLY A 10 -5.01 9.43 28.04
N ALA A 11 -4.03 8.65 27.56
CA ALA A 11 -3.37 8.94 26.29
C ALA A 11 -4.37 8.86 25.12
N SER A 12 -4.45 9.93 24.33
CA SER A 12 -5.18 9.92 23.06
C SER A 12 -4.34 9.21 22.00
N VAL A 13 -4.98 8.35 21.20
CA VAL A 13 -4.32 7.56 20.16
C VAL A 13 -4.99 7.82 18.82
N TRP A 14 -4.17 7.92 17.77
CA TRP A 14 -4.62 7.83 16.40
C TRP A 14 -3.81 6.72 15.72
N ASN A 15 -4.47 5.63 15.33
CA ASN A 15 -3.85 4.45 14.77
C ASN A 15 -4.54 4.04 13.45
N PRO A 16 -4.42 4.86 12.39
CA PRO A 16 -4.90 4.45 11.07
C PRO A 16 -4.08 3.25 10.60
N ALA A 17 -4.74 2.20 10.13
CA ALA A 17 -4.06 0.97 9.73
C ALA A 17 -3.26 1.12 8.43
N PHE A 18 -3.64 2.06 7.56
CA PHE A 18 -3.07 2.24 6.23
C PHE A 18 -3.11 3.72 5.79
N ASP A 19 -2.32 4.04 4.77
CA ASP A 19 -2.38 5.28 4.00
C ASP A 19 -2.38 4.96 2.49
N VAL A 20 -2.42 6.01 1.67
CA VAL A 20 -2.35 5.92 0.21
C VAL A 20 -1.09 6.60 -0.27
N THR A 21 -0.26 5.88 -1.02
CA THR A 21 0.91 6.44 -1.71
C THR A 21 0.53 6.88 -3.13
N PRO A 22 0.71 8.16 -3.51
CA PRO A 22 0.55 8.61 -4.89
C PRO A 22 1.42 7.85 -5.89
N ALA A 23 0.89 7.63 -7.08
CA ALA A 23 1.55 6.85 -8.14
C ALA A 23 2.92 7.39 -8.57
N GLU A 24 3.12 8.71 -8.49
CA GLU A 24 4.39 9.36 -8.85
C GLU A 24 5.58 8.95 -7.95
N TYR A 25 5.31 8.39 -6.76
CA TYR A 25 6.35 7.88 -5.86
C TYR A 25 6.67 6.39 -6.07
N VAL A 26 5.95 5.70 -6.97
CA VAL A 26 6.13 4.26 -7.21
C VAL A 26 6.93 4.04 -8.51
N ALA A 27 8.12 3.44 -8.41
CA ALA A 27 8.96 3.15 -9.58
C ALA A 27 8.41 2.01 -10.47
N GLY A 28 7.66 1.08 -9.87
CA GLY A 28 7.00 -0.01 -10.57
C GLY A 28 6.22 -0.92 -9.61
N ILE A 29 5.26 -1.66 -10.15
CA ILE A 29 4.45 -2.64 -9.40
C ILE A 29 4.76 -4.02 -9.96
N ILE A 30 5.25 -4.93 -9.12
CA ILE A 30 5.62 -6.29 -9.53
C ILE A 30 4.39 -7.20 -9.38
N THR A 31 4.09 -7.94 -10.43
CA THR A 31 2.97 -8.90 -10.52
C THR A 31 3.48 -10.23 -11.09
N GLU A 32 2.64 -11.27 -11.09
CA GLU A 32 2.89 -12.54 -11.78
C GLU A 32 2.98 -12.39 -13.30
N HIS A 33 2.44 -11.31 -13.87
CA HIS A 33 2.47 -10.98 -15.29
C HIS A 33 3.66 -10.07 -15.67
N GLY A 34 4.59 -9.82 -14.73
CA GLY A 34 5.76 -8.96 -14.93
C GLY A 34 5.68 -7.65 -14.16
N VAL A 35 6.47 -6.66 -14.57
CA VAL A 35 6.59 -5.35 -13.88
C VAL A 35 5.79 -4.27 -14.60
N CYS A 36 4.75 -3.77 -13.96
CA CYS A 36 4.00 -2.59 -14.39
C CYS A 36 4.81 -1.31 -14.10
N ARG A 37 4.91 -0.39 -15.07
CA ARG A 37 5.59 0.90 -14.94
C ARG A 37 4.66 2.04 -15.36
N PRO A 38 4.93 3.30 -14.95
CA PRO A 38 4.16 4.45 -15.42
C PRO A 38 4.09 4.53 -16.96
N PRO A 39 2.96 4.94 -17.56
CA PRO A 39 1.69 5.30 -16.90
C PRO A 39 0.91 4.05 -16.44
N PHE A 40 0.60 4.00 -15.14
CA PHE A 40 0.06 2.79 -14.51
C PHE A 40 -1.33 2.40 -15.01
N ASP A 41 -2.16 3.35 -15.46
CA ASP A 41 -3.50 3.05 -16.01
C ASP A 41 -3.43 2.11 -17.23
N ALA A 42 -2.40 2.27 -18.07
CA ALA A 42 -2.21 1.42 -19.25
C ALA A 42 -1.59 0.08 -18.86
N SER A 43 -0.49 0.09 -18.10
CA SER A 43 0.23 -1.14 -17.75
C SER A 43 -0.59 -2.07 -16.86
N LEU A 44 -1.35 -1.52 -15.90
CA LEU A 44 -2.20 -2.33 -15.02
C LEU A 44 -3.40 -2.89 -15.77
N ARG A 45 -3.97 -2.15 -16.73
CA ARG A 45 -5.05 -2.65 -17.58
C ARG A 45 -4.57 -3.83 -18.43
N GLU A 46 -3.38 -3.75 -19.01
CA GLU A 46 -2.77 -4.87 -19.75
C GLU A 46 -2.55 -6.08 -18.83
N ALA A 47 -1.95 -5.88 -17.66
CA ALA A 47 -1.69 -6.96 -16.71
C ALA A 47 -2.97 -7.65 -16.21
N CYS A 48 -4.02 -6.89 -15.87
CA CYS A 48 -5.31 -7.45 -15.46
C CYS A 48 -6.09 -8.10 -16.61
N GLY A 49 -5.79 -7.73 -17.86
CA GLY A 49 -6.41 -8.28 -19.07
C GLY A 49 -5.74 -9.55 -19.60
N ALA A 50 -4.61 -9.96 -19.03
CA ALA A 50 -3.81 -11.09 -19.49
C ALA A 50 -4.37 -12.49 -19.14
N ALA A 51 -5.69 -12.61 -18.95
CA ALA A 51 -6.41 -13.84 -18.65
C ALA A 51 -6.68 -14.70 -19.89
#